data_AF-A0A2N1MY27-F1
#
_entry.id   AF-A0A2N1MY27-F1
#
_cell.length_a   1.000
_cell.length_b   1.000
_cell.length_c   1.000
_cell.angle_alpha   90.00
_cell.angle_beta   90.00
_cell.angle_gamma   90.00
#
_symmetry.space_group_name_H-M   'P 1'
#
loop_
_entity.id
_entity.type
_entity.pdbx_description
1 polymer ?
#
loop_
_entity_poly.entity_id
_entity_poly.type
_entity_poly.pdbx_seq_one_letter_code
_entity_poly.pdbx_strand_id
1 'polypeptide(L)'
;MSPVEADHTVWIHNKLDKGTQAIAAVTHTNEKETWHWSPDNNDAIFESYSFAHEGFYLTVPSKVSTYWLVFGVGGSAFEEDKWRGPFENTQDLCFHYHGNLVKWELWQC
;
A
#
# COMPACT_ATOMS: atom_id res chain seq x y z
N MET A 1 -18.84 -5.12 17.59
CA MET A 1 -17.84 -5.80 16.75
C MET A 1 -16.53 -5.70 17.48
N SER A 2 -15.88 -6.81 17.80
CA SER A 2 -14.55 -6.80 18.42
C SER A 2 -13.54 -6.17 17.46
N PRO A 3 -12.52 -5.44 17.94
CA PRO A 3 -11.43 -4.99 17.08
C PRO A 3 -10.84 -6.21 16.37
N VAL A 4 -10.68 -6.12 15.07
CA VAL A 4 -9.94 -7.12 14.32
C VAL A 4 -8.48 -6.92 14.74
N GLU A 5 -7.91 -7.85 15.50
CA GLU A 5 -6.50 -7.78 15.90
C GLU A 5 -5.62 -7.83 14.65
N ALA A 6 -4.83 -6.78 14.43
CA ALA A 6 -3.79 -6.77 13.43
C ALA A 6 -2.67 -7.72 13.87
N ASP A 7 -2.19 -8.57 12.97
CA ASP A 7 -1.14 -9.55 13.27
C ASP A 7 0.23 -9.05 12.80
N HIS A 8 0.27 -8.61 11.54
CA HIS A 8 1.48 -8.11 10.91
C HIS A 8 1.29 -6.76 10.25
N THR A 9 2.40 -6.04 10.16
CA THR A 9 2.46 -4.68 9.66
C THR A 9 3.27 -4.62 8.38
N VAL A 10 2.78 -3.87 7.40
CA VAL A 10 3.55 -3.47 6.23
C VAL A 10 4.04 -2.05 6.45
N TRP A 11 5.34 -1.90 6.66
CA TRP A 11 5.99 -0.62 6.91
C TRP A 11 6.38 0.05 5.59
N ILE A 12 6.01 1.33 5.43
CA ILE A 12 6.31 2.10 4.25
C ILE A 12 7.24 3.27 4.59
N HIS A 13 8.40 3.27 3.96
CA HIS A 13 9.32 4.40 3.97
C HIS A 13 9.09 5.26 2.72
N ASN A 14 8.44 6.40 2.90
CA ASN A 14 8.21 7.32 1.80
C ASN A 14 9.47 8.14 1.51
N LYS A 15 10.24 7.77 0.49
CA LYS A 15 11.42 8.53 0.02
C LYS A 15 11.15 9.26 -1.30
N LEU A 16 9.88 9.51 -1.64
CA LEU A 16 9.50 10.31 -2.81
C LEU A 16 10.00 11.75 -2.70
N ASP A 17 10.07 12.42 -3.83
CA ASP A 17 10.38 13.84 -3.92
C ASP A 17 9.32 14.68 -3.21
N LYS A 18 9.75 15.78 -2.56
CA LYS A 18 8.89 16.69 -1.80
C LYS A 18 7.65 17.12 -2.61
N GLY A 19 6.49 17.09 -1.94
CA GLY A 19 5.20 17.45 -2.55
C GLY A 19 4.47 16.25 -3.18
N THR A 20 5.11 15.09 -3.24
CA THR A 20 4.50 13.84 -3.69
C THR A 20 3.84 13.11 -2.51
N GLN A 21 2.68 12.47 -2.74
CA GLN A 21 1.97 11.64 -1.77
C GLN A 21 2.10 10.17 -2.14
N ALA A 22 2.55 9.33 -1.21
CA ALA A 22 2.49 7.87 -1.36
C ALA A 22 1.18 7.37 -0.77
N ILE A 23 0.49 6.48 -1.48
CA ILE A 23 -0.76 5.83 -1.06
C ILE A 23 -0.59 4.32 -1.23
N ALA A 24 -1.01 3.52 -0.25
CA ALA A 24 -0.91 2.07 -0.34
C ALA A 24 -2.11 1.40 0.33
N ALA A 25 -2.48 0.22 -0.15
CA ALA A 25 -3.57 -0.55 0.40
C ALA A 25 -3.29 -2.06 0.41
N VAL A 26 -3.96 -2.74 1.35
CA VAL A 26 -4.03 -4.19 1.48
C VAL A 26 -5.35 -4.65 0.88
N THR A 27 -5.32 -5.66 0.01
CA THR A 27 -6.53 -6.24 -0.60
C THR A 27 -6.55 -7.75 -0.43
N HIS A 28 -7.75 -8.36 -0.53
CA HIS A 28 -7.89 -9.81 -0.49
C HIS A 28 -7.36 -10.49 -1.76
N THR A 29 -7.55 -9.82 -2.90
CA THR A 29 -7.32 -10.33 -4.26
C THR A 29 -6.55 -9.31 -5.08
N ASN A 30 -6.00 -9.74 -6.20
CA ASN A 30 -5.40 -8.83 -7.17
C ASN A 30 -6.52 -8.19 -8.00
N GLU A 31 -6.88 -6.95 -7.65
CA GLU A 31 -7.94 -6.17 -8.28
C GLU A 31 -7.38 -5.21 -9.34
N LYS A 32 -6.23 -5.49 -9.96
CA LYS A 32 -5.54 -4.52 -10.87
C LYS A 32 -6.46 -3.88 -11.91
N GLU A 33 -7.38 -4.64 -12.50
CA GLU A 33 -8.27 -4.19 -13.59
C GLU A 33 -9.49 -3.37 -13.09
N THR A 34 -9.83 -3.49 -11.81
CA THR A 34 -11.04 -2.92 -11.18
C THR A 34 -10.70 -1.88 -10.11
N TRP A 35 -9.44 -1.83 -9.69
CA TRP A 35 -8.95 -0.96 -8.63
C TRP A 35 -9.06 0.51 -8.99
N HIS A 36 -9.52 1.29 -8.01
CA HIS A 36 -9.56 2.73 -8.08
C HIS A 36 -9.39 3.30 -6.67
N TRP A 37 -8.55 4.33 -6.54
CA TRP A 37 -8.37 5.04 -5.27
C TRP A 37 -9.59 5.92 -5.01
N SER A 38 -10.46 5.49 -4.10
CA SER A 38 -11.67 6.20 -3.71
C SER A 38 -12.02 5.88 -2.26
N PRO A 39 -12.52 6.85 -1.48
CA PRO A 39 -13.05 6.56 -0.15
C PRO A 39 -14.23 5.58 -0.16
N ASP A 40 -14.88 5.38 -1.31
CA ASP A 40 -15.98 4.43 -1.48
C ASP A 40 -15.51 3.03 -1.94
N ASN A 41 -14.21 2.85 -2.17
CA ASN A 41 -13.65 1.56 -2.54
C ASN A 41 -13.66 0.62 -1.32
N ASN A 42 -14.56 -0.37 -1.35
CA ASN A 42 -14.71 -1.36 -0.28
C ASN A 42 -13.81 -2.60 -0.45
N ASP A 43 -12.98 -2.64 -1.50
CA ASP A 43 -12.09 -3.78 -1.80
C ASP A 43 -10.79 -3.71 -0.98
N ALA A 44 -10.49 -2.54 -0.39
CA ALA A 44 -9.39 -2.34 0.53
C ALA A 44 -9.72 -2.91 1.93
N ILE A 45 -8.89 -3.81 2.43
CA ILE A 45 -8.90 -4.24 3.83
C ILE A 45 -8.40 -3.10 4.73
N PHE A 46 -7.35 -2.41 4.27
CA PHE A 46 -6.74 -1.28 4.94
C PHE A 46 -6.06 -0.40 3.90
N GLU A 47 -6.21 0.92 4.03
CA GLU A 47 -5.57 1.92 3.17
C GLU A 47 -4.93 2.98 4.06
N SER A 48 -3.75 3.46 3.66
CA SER A 48 -3.09 4.58 4.32
C SER A 48 -2.18 5.33 3.35
N TYR A 49 -1.77 6.52 3.77
CA TYR A 49 -0.95 7.41 2.96
C TYR A 49 -0.06 8.30 3.80
N SER A 50 0.94 8.89 3.15
CA SER A 50 1.74 9.96 3.72
C SER A 50 2.28 10.88 2.62
N PHE A 51 2.68 12.08 3.01
CA PHE A 51 3.49 12.93 2.14
C PHE A 51 4.96 12.53 2.20
N ALA A 52 5.70 12.89 1.14
CA ALA A 52 7.12 12.64 0.99
C ALA A 52 7.93 12.84 2.28
N HIS A 53 8.83 11.90 2.55
CA HIS A 53 9.72 11.83 3.72
C HIS A 53 9.05 11.48 5.06
N GLU A 54 7.74 11.24 5.09
CA GLU A 54 7.04 10.71 6.27
C GLU A 54 6.80 9.19 6.12
N GLY A 55 7.13 8.42 7.16
CA GLY A 55 6.83 6.99 7.19
C GLY A 55 5.35 6.73 7.50
N PHE A 56 4.81 5.60 7.06
CA PHE A 56 3.48 5.13 7.44
C PHE A 56 3.42 3.60 7.40
N TYR A 57 2.27 3.04 7.76
CA TYR A 57 2.09 1.60 7.80
C TYR A 57 0.69 1.17 7.37
N LEU A 58 0.59 -0.09 6.96
CA LEU A 58 -0.67 -0.80 6.75
C LEU A 58 -0.76 -1.95 7.73
N THR A 59 -1.93 -2.20 8.30
CA THR A 59 -2.17 -3.35 9.17
C THR A 59 -2.87 -4.47 8.43
N VAL A 60 -2.37 -5.70 8.56
CA VAL A 60 -3.02 -6.90 8.04
C VAL A 60 -3.70 -7.64 9.20
N PRO A 61 -5.03 -7.78 9.19
CA PRO A 61 -5.77 -8.60 10.14
C PRO A 61 -5.25 -10.04 10.30
N SER A 62 -5.19 -10.57 11.51
CA SER A 62 -4.80 -11.97 11.78
C SER A 62 -5.65 -13.01 11.05
N LYS A 63 -6.93 -12.71 10.82
CA LYS A 63 -7.85 -13.59 10.07
C LYS A 63 -7.56 -13.66 8.57
N VAL A 64 -6.72 -12.79 8.03
CA VAL A 64 -6.34 -12.78 6.61
C VAL A 64 -5.09 -13.63 6.47
N SER A 65 -5.20 -14.80 5.84
CA SER A 65 -4.06 -15.71 5.63
C SER A 65 -3.12 -15.22 4.53
N THR A 66 -3.69 -14.72 3.44
CA THR A 66 -2.96 -14.21 2.27
C THR A 66 -3.55 -12.88 1.83
N TYR A 67 -2.72 -11.99 1.33
CA TYR A 67 -3.14 -10.67 0.86
C TYR A 67 -2.32 -10.19 -0.33
N TRP A 68 -2.85 -9.20 -1.03
CA TRP A 68 -2.13 -8.44 -2.04
C TRP A 68 -1.89 -7.02 -1.53
N LEU A 69 -0.83 -6.41 -2.06
CA LEU A 69 -0.52 -5.00 -1.84
C LEU A 69 -0.62 -4.26 -3.16
N VAL A 70 -1.29 -3.11 -3.11
CA VAL A 70 -1.32 -2.13 -4.17
C VAL A 70 -0.72 -0.84 -3.67
N PHE A 71 0.12 -0.26 -4.51
CA PHE A 71 0.91 0.91 -4.22
C PHE A 71 0.66 1.93 -5.32
N GLY A 72 0.38 3.17 -4.92
CA GLY A 72 0.17 4.28 -5.83
C GLY A 72 0.91 5.54 -5.37
N VAL A 73 0.95 6.51 -6.28
CA VAL A 73 1.43 7.86 -6.02
C VAL A 73 0.30 8.83 -6.35
N GLY A 74 -0.19 9.57 -5.37
CA GLY A 74 -1.34 10.47 -5.51
C GLY A 74 -1.11 11.53 -6.58
N GLY A 75 -2.01 11.62 -7.56
CA GLY A 75 -1.88 12.54 -8.70
C GLY A 75 -0.91 12.10 -9.80
N SER A 76 -0.32 10.90 -9.71
CA SER A 76 0.42 10.30 -10.83
C SER A 76 -0.55 9.94 -11.96
N ALA A 77 -0.37 10.55 -13.13
CA ALA A 77 -1.13 10.25 -14.35
C ALA A 77 -0.32 9.45 -15.37
N PHE A 78 0.97 9.20 -15.10
CA PHE A 78 1.93 8.67 -16.08
C PHE A 78 2.42 7.26 -15.76
N GLU A 79 2.32 6.83 -14.51
CA GLU A 79 2.63 5.46 -14.10
C GLU A 79 1.42 4.77 -13.48
N GLU A 80 1.27 3.49 -13.83
CA GLU A 80 0.31 2.58 -13.21
C GLU A 80 0.67 2.28 -11.75
N ASP A 81 -0.35 1.95 -10.97
CA ASP A 81 -0.19 1.38 -9.64
C ASP A 81 0.60 0.07 -9.69
N LYS A 82 1.44 -0.12 -8.69
CA LYS A 82 2.29 -1.31 -8.59
C LYS A 82 1.63 -2.31 -7.66
N TRP A 83 1.44 -3.51 -8.16
CA TRP A 83 0.90 -4.63 -7.40
C TRP A 83 2.01 -5.57 -6.95
N ARG A 84 1.90 -6.10 -5.73
CA ARG A 84 2.81 -7.11 -5.17
C ARG A 84 2.01 -8.16 -4.41
N GLY A 85 2.50 -9.40 -4.48
CA GLY A 85 1.90 -10.54 -3.80
C GLY A 85 1.56 -11.69 -4.75
N PRO A 86 0.73 -12.65 -4.29
CA PRO A 86 0.18 -12.68 -2.94
C PRO A 86 1.28 -12.86 -1.89
N PHE A 87 1.09 -12.30 -0.70
CA PHE A 87 1.96 -12.53 0.46
C PHE A 87 1.23 -13.38 1.49
N GLU A 88 1.98 -14.25 2.17
CA GLU A 88 1.52 -14.96 3.35
C GLU A 88 1.60 -14.03 4.57
N ASN A 89 0.54 -13.96 5.38
CA ASN A 89 0.48 -13.14 6.58
C ASN A 89 1.19 -13.81 7.76
N THR A 90 2.52 -13.88 7.67
CA THR A 90 3.38 -14.62 8.64
C THR A 90 4.53 -13.78 9.18
N GLN A 91 4.72 -12.58 8.63
CA GLN A 91 5.78 -11.65 9.01
C GLN A 91 5.41 -10.23 8.61
N ASP A 92 6.05 -9.28 9.26
CA ASP A 92 6.04 -7.88 8.83
C ASP A 92 6.78 -7.76 7.49
N LEU A 93 6.31 -6.84 6.64
CA LEU A 93 6.97 -6.48 5.39
C LEU A 93 7.38 -5.01 5.42
N CYS A 94 8.31 -4.64 4.54
CA CYS A 94 8.84 -3.29 4.47
C CYS A 94 9.13 -2.90 3.02
N PHE A 95 8.70 -1.68 2.64
CA PHE A 95 8.89 -1.14 1.30
C PHE A 95 9.33 0.33 1.33
N HIS A 96 10.13 0.72 0.35
CA HIS A 96 10.55 2.09 0.10
C HIS A 96 9.92 2.59 -1.20
N TYR A 97 9.29 3.76 -1.14
CA TYR A 97 8.94 4.52 -2.34
C TYR A 97 10.10 5.43 -2.74
N HIS A 98 10.48 5.45 -4.02
CA HIS A 98 11.46 6.38 -4.59
C HIS A 98 10.94 7.03 -5.87
N GLY A 99 11.35 8.27 -6.16
CA GLY A 99 10.95 9.01 -7.36
C GLY A 99 9.88 10.07 -7.08
N ASN A 100 8.97 10.30 -8.04
CA ASN A 100 7.99 11.38 -7.99
C ASN A 100 6.70 11.06 -8.77
N LEU A 101 5.84 12.07 -8.90
CA LEU A 101 4.55 12.00 -9.61
C LEU A 101 4.62 11.50 -11.06
N VAL A 102 5.78 11.57 -11.73
CA VAL A 102 5.92 11.17 -13.14
C VAL A 102 6.52 9.78 -13.28
N LYS A 103 7.47 9.43 -12.42
CA LYS A 103 8.17 8.15 -12.44
C LYS A 103 8.56 7.74 -11.03
N TRP A 104 8.20 6.52 -10.63
CA TRP A 104 8.47 6.05 -9.28
C TRP A 104 8.73 4.54 -9.20
N GLU A 105 9.46 4.14 -8.16
CA GLU A 105 9.86 2.76 -7.93
C GLU A 105 9.55 2.32 -6.50
N LEU A 106 9.38 1.00 -6.36
CA LEU A 106 9.19 0.33 -5.07
C LEU A 106 10.28 -0.69 -4.86
N TRP A 107 11.01 -0.52 -3.78
CA TRP A 107 12.04 -1.47 -3.37
C TRP A 107 11.61 -2.09 -2.05
N GLN A 108 11.79 -3.40 -1.91
CA GLN A 108 11.64 -4.04 -0.61
C GLN A 108 12.86 -3.69 0.26
N CYS A 109 12.64 -3.56 1.56
CA CYS A 109 13.72 -3.63 2.54
C CYS A 109 14.25 -5.09 2.58
#